data_AF-A0AAD4IN31-F1
#
_entry.id   AF-A0AAD4IN31-F1
#
_cell.length_a   1.000
_cell.length_b   1.000
_cell.length_c   1.000
_cell.angle_alpha   90.00
_cell.angle_beta   90.00
_cell.angle_gamma   90.00
#
_symmetry.space_group_name_H-M   'P 1'
#
loop_
_entity.id
_entity.type
_entity.pdbx_description
1 polymer ?
#
loop_
_entity_poly.entity_id
_entity_poly.type
_entity_poly.pdbx_seq_one_letter_code
_entity_poly.pdbx_strand_id
1 'polypeptide(L)'
;MEVANSKKAGELLNWDDIQKMKYSWNVACEVLRVAPPIQGAFREALSDFNYNGFTIPKGWKIYWSVNSTHKNLEYCFPNPKKFDPSRFWWEKIIPDEKIVVNPIPIPAKGLPVRLFPHTAA
;
A
#
# COMPACT_ATOMS: atom_id res chain seq x y z
N MET A 1 -0.43 15.80 -11.41
CA MET A 1 -0.62 17.25 -11.20
C MET A 1 -2.08 17.69 -11.23
N GLU A 2 -3.03 16.82 -11.60
CA GLU A 2 -4.47 17.16 -11.70
C GLU A 2 -5.05 17.83 -10.43
N VAL A 3 -4.84 17.24 -9.25
CA VAL A 3 -5.33 17.81 -7.97
C VAL A 3 -4.66 19.14 -7.63
N ALA A 4 -3.37 19.31 -7.92
CA ALA A 4 -2.68 20.57 -7.65
C ALA A 4 -3.20 21.71 -8.55
N ASN A 5 -3.45 21.40 -9.82
CA ASN A 5 -3.93 22.37 -10.81
C ASN A 5 -5.38 22.82 -10.57
N SER A 6 -6.19 22.03 -9.86
CA SER A 6 -7.57 22.39 -9.53
C SER A 6 -7.71 23.32 -8.33
N LYS A 7 -6.62 23.62 -7.61
CA LYS A 7 -6.65 24.39 -6.35
C LYS A 7 -6.19 25.82 -6.57
N LYS A 8 -6.82 26.76 -5.87
CA LYS A 8 -6.34 28.15 -5.82
C LYS A 8 -5.10 28.26 -4.94
N ALA A 9 -4.30 29.28 -5.17
CA ALA A 9 -3.15 29.58 -4.32
C ALA A 9 -3.60 29.75 -2.85
N GLY A 10 -3.01 28.98 -1.95
CA GLY A 10 -3.34 28.99 -0.51
C GLY A 10 -4.56 28.15 -0.11
N GLU A 11 -5.27 27.54 -1.06
CA GLU A 11 -6.39 26.66 -0.76
C GLU A 11 -5.93 25.32 -0.16
N LEU A 12 -6.54 24.89 0.94
CA LEU A 12 -6.20 23.63 1.62
C LEU A 12 -6.81 22.42 0.89
N LEU A 13 -6.15 21.26 1.01
CA LEU A 13 -6.70 19.98 0.54
C LEU A 13 -7.92 19.58 1.37
N ASN A 14 -8.93 19.03 0.70
CA ASN A 14 -10.06 18.36 1.34
C ASN A 14 -10.03 16.85 1.08
N TRP A 15 -11.01 16.12 1.61
CA TRP A 15 -11.09 14.66 1.46
C TRP A 15 -11.30 14.22 0.00
N ASP A 16 -12.08 14.96 -0.77
CA ASP A 16 -12.32 14.64 -2.19
C ASP A 16 -11.03 14.80 -3.01
N ASP A 17 -10.20 15.79 -2.67
CA ASP A 17 -8.88 15.98 -3.29
C ASP A 17 -7.98 14.76 -3.03
N ILE A 18 -7.92 14.29 -1.77
CA ILE A 18 -7.12 13.11 -1.37
C ILE A 18 -7.59 11.85 -2.09
N GLN A 19 -8.91 11.65 -2.20
CA GLN A 19 -9.49 10.50 -2.90
C GLN A 19 -9.15 10.48 -4.41
N LYS A 20 -8.90 11.65 -5.02
CA LYS A 20 -8.48 11.79 -6.42
C LYS A 20 -6.98 11.56 -6.64
N MET A 21 -6.16 11.54 -5.58
CA MET A 21 -4.70 11.36 -5.68
C MET A 21 -4.28 9.90 -5.95
N LYS A 22 -4.80 9.29 -7.02
CA LYS A 22 -4.55 7.89 -7.38
C LYS A 22 -3.07 7.55 -7.46
N TYR A 23 -2.27 8.39 -8.12
CA TYR A 23 -0.84 8.16 -8.26
C TYR A 23 -0.10 8.23 -6.91
N SER A 24 -0.46 9.16 -6.03
CA SER A 24 0.11 9.23 -4.68
C SER A 24 -0.17 7.96 -3.88
N TRP A 25 -1.36 7.36 -4.07
CA TRP A 25 -1.68 6.06 -3.47
C TRP A 25 -0.82 4.94 -4.05
N ASN A 26 -0.58 4.92 -5.36
CA ASN A 26 0.31 3.95 -5.97
C ASN A 26 1.75 4.06 -5.44
N VAL A 27 2.23 5.29 -5.21
CA VAL A 27 3.52 5.55 -4.56
C VAL A 27 3.52 5.01 -3.13
N ALA A 28 2.46 5.26 -2.34
CA ALA A 28 2.35 4.74 -0.98
C ALA A 28 2.38 3.20 -0.95
N CYS A 29 1.65 2.53 -1.86
CA CYS A 29 1.69 1.08 -2.03
C CYS A 29 3.11 0.58 -2.35
N GLU A 30 3.83 1.25 -3.26
CA GLU A 30 5.19 0.86 -3.63
C GLU A 30 6.19 1.09 -2.48
N VAL A 31 6.00 2.14 -1.67
CA VAL A 31 6.77 2.33 -0.42
C VAL A 31 6.52 1.19 0.55
N LEU A 32 5.27 0.83 0.81
CA LEU A 32 4.92 -0.28 1.70
C LEU A 32 5.41 -1.63 1.17
N ARG A 33 5.52 -1.80 -0.15
CA ARG A 33 6.12 -2.98 -0.76
C ARG A 33 7.62 -3.06 -0.46
N VAL A 34 8.36 -1.97 -0.67
CA VAL A 34 9.83 -1.92 -0.52
C VAL A 34 10.25 -1.89 0.95
N ALA A 35 9.52 -1.17 1.79
CA ALA A 35 9.79 -0.95 3.20
C ALA A 35 8.53 -1.24 4.04
N PRO A 36 8.11 -2.51 4.15
CA PRO A 36 6.93 -2.85 4.92
C PRO A 36 7.17 -2.58 6.42
N PRO A 37 6.17 -2.05 7.14
CA PRO A 37 6.29 -1.76 8.58
C PRO A 37 6.37 -3.04 9.44
N ILE A 38 5.86 -4.16 8.91
CA ILE A 38 5.86 -5.48 9.56
C ILE A 38 6.64 -6.44 8.68
N GLN A 39 7.49 -7.26 9.29
CA GLN A 39 8.36 -8.21 8.57
C GLN A 39 7.66 -9.54 8.23
N GLY A 40 6.64 -9.90 9.00
CA GLY A 40 5.93 -11.17 8.90
C GLY A 40 5.22 -11.51 10.20
N ALA A 41 4.54 -12.65 10.23
CA ALA A 41 3.95 -13.17 11.45
C ALA A 41 3.90 -14.70 11.44
N PHE A 42 3.69 -15.28 12.62
CA PHE A 42 3.45 -16.71 12.75
C PHE A 42 1.97 -17.05 12.55
N ARG A 43 1.74 -18.24 12.02
CA ARG A 43 0.45 -18.94 12.01
C ARG A 43 0.67 -20.36 12.51
N GLU A 44 -0.33 -20.95 13.14
CA GLU A 44 -0.27 -22.33 13.59
C GLU A 44 -1.10 -23.22 12.66
N ALA A 45 -0.54 -24.37 12.28
CA ALA A 45 -1.25 -25.37 11.51
C ALA A 45 -2.37 -26.01 12.37
N LEU A 46 -3.62 -25.83 11.97
CA LEU A 46 -4.78 -26.35 12.72
C LEU A 46 -5.02 -27.86 12.50
N SER A 47 -4.49 -28.39 11.41
CA SER A 47 -4.53 -29.80 11.02
C SER A 47 -3.27 -30.15 10.23
N ASP A 48 -3.01 -31.43 10.06
CA ASP A 48 -1.98 -31.91 9.13
C ASP A 48 -2.40 -31.57 7.70
N PHE A 49 -1.48 -31.07 6.87
CA PHE A 49 -1.74 -30.82 5.45
C PHE A 49 -0.49 -30.97 4.59
N ASN A 50 -0.68 -31.17 3.29
CA ASN A 50 0.42 -31.28 2.32
C ASN A 50 0.57 -29.98 1.52
N TYR A 51 1.80 -29.50 1.36
CA TYR A 51 2.14 -28.33 0.55
C TYR A 51 3.46 -28.57 -0.18
N ASN A 52 3.48 -28.41 -1.50
CA ASN A 52 4.66 -28.61 -2.36
C ASN A 52 5.43 -29.92 -2.09
N GLY A 53 4.70 -31.03 -1.84
CA GLY A 53 5.29 -32.34 -1.57
C GLY A 53 5.74 -32.58 -0.13
N PHE A 54 5.60 -31.59 0.77
CA PHE A 54 5.91 -31.71 2.19
C PHE A 54 4.63 -31.87 3.01
N THR A 55 4.68 -32.70 4.06
CA THR A 55 3.63 -32.78 5.08
C THR A 55 3.94 -31.82 6.23
N ILE A 56 3.01 -30.93 6.53
CA ILE A 56 3.09 -29.95 7.62
C ILE A 56 2.16 -30.43 8.74
N PRO A 57 2.69 -30.87 9.89
CA PRO A 57 1.88 -31.37 10.99
C PRO A 57 1.09 -30.29 11.72
N LYS A 58 -0.03 -30.68 12.31
CA LYS A 58 -0.82 -29.88 13.26
C LYS A 58 0.06 -29.39 14.41
N GLY A 59 -0.16 -28.14 14.81
CA GLY A 59 0.56 -27.46 15.88
C GLY A 59 1.89 -26.83 15.45
N TRP A 60 2.36 -27.06 14.22
CA TRP A 60 3.55 -26.37 13.72
C TRP A 60 3.30 -24.88 13.50
N LYS A 61 4.28 -24.06 13.90
CA LYS A 61 4.27 -22.62 13.65
C LYS A 61 4.96 -22.32 12.32
N ILE A 62 4.20 -21.76 11.40
CA ILE A 62 4.65 -21.34 10.08
C ILE A 62 4.87 -19.84 10.12
N TYR A 63 6.07 -19.40 9.74
CA TYR A 63 6.37 -17.99 9.57
C TYR A 63 6.17 -17.60 8.12
N TRP A 64 5.29 -16.64 7.85
CA TRP A 64 5.21 -16.01 6.54
C TRP A 64 5.97 -14.68 6.58
N SER A 65 6.74 -14.41 5.53
CA SER A 65 7.64 -13.26 5.42
C SER A 65 7.13 -12.28 4.37
N VAL A 66 6.82 -11.05 4.80
CA VAL A 66 6.39 -9.96 3.92
C VAL A 66 7.48 -9.66 2.88
N ASN A 67 8.73 -9.56 3.34
CA ASN A 67 9.87 -9.26 2.48
C ASN A 67 10.11 -10.32 1.41
N SER A 68 9.98 -11.60 1.78
CA SER A 68 10.23 -12.70 0.84
C SER A 68 9.21 -12.67 -0.30
N THR A 69 7.94 -12.39 0.02
CA THR A 69 6.89 -12.23 -1.00
C THR A 69 7.12 -10.98 -1.85
N HIS A 70 7.37 -9.82 -1.23
CA HIS A 70 7.55 -8.55 -1.96
C HIS A 70 8.79 -8.48 -2.85
N LYS A 71 9.79 -9.35 -2.60
CA LYS A 71 11.04 -9.44 -3.37
C LYS A 71 11.07 -10.66 -4.31
N ASN A 72 9.98 -11.43 -4.40
CA ASN A 72 9.92 -12.58 -5.28
C ASN A 72 9.78 -12.15 -6.75
N LEU A 73 10.85 -12.37 -7.51
CA LEU A 73 10.98 -12.05 -8.92
C LEU A 73 10.09 -12.89 -9.83
N GLU A 74 9.93 -14.17 -9.48
CA GLU A 74 9.35 -15.18 -10.35
C GLU A 74 7.81 -15.18 -10.26
N TYR A 75 7.28 -14.93 -9.07
CA TYR A 75 5.85 -15.11 -8.81
C TYR A 75 5.08 -13.84 -8.45
N CYS A 76 5.74 -12.75 -8.04
CA CYS A 76 5.03 -11.60 -7.45
C CYS A 76 5.35 -10.26 -8.11
N PHE A 77 6.63 -9.90 -8.29
CA PHE A 77 7.00 -8.56 -8.76
C PHE A 77 8.19 -8.60 -9.73
N PRO A 78 8.00 -8.27 -11.02
CA PRO A 78 9.11 -8.21 -11.97
C PRO A 78 10.07 -7.07 -11.60
N ASN A 79 11.38 -7.30 -11.59
CA ASN A 79 12.38 -6.30 -11.16
C ASN A 79 12.08 -5.68 -9.77
N PRO A 80 11.93 -6.46 -8.68
CA PRO A 80 11.38 -5.99 -7.41
C PRO A 80 12.30 -5.01 -6.66
N LYS A 81 13.57 -4.92 -7.08
CA LYS A 81 14.53 -3.92 -6.58
C LYS A 81 14.31 -2.53 -7.17
N LYS A 82 13.63 -2.43 -8.33
CA LYS A 82 13.28 -1.14 -8.94
C LYS A 82 12.02 -0.61 -8.25
N PHE A 83 12.14 0.57 -7.63
CA PHE A 83 11.00 1.34 -7.17
C PHE A 83 10.20 1.83 -8.37
N ASP A 84 8.99 1.32 -8.53
CA ASP A 84 8.13 1.64 -9.68
C ASP A 84 6.65 1.73 -9.25
N PRO A 85 6.14 2.94 -8.96
CA PRO A 85 4.75 3.13 -8.56
C PRO A 85 3.74 2.68 -9.62
N SER A 86 4.13 2.58 -10.90
CA SER A 86 3.21 2.18 -11.97
C SER A 86 2.76 0.71 -11.88
N ARG A 87 3.39 -0.09 -11.00
CA ARG A 87 2.98 -1.47 -10.70
C ARG A 87 1.57 -1.57 -10.14
N PHE A 88 1.14 -0.53 -9.43
CA PHE A 88 -0.18 -0.47 -8.83
C PHE A 88 -1.07 0.43 -9.66
N TRP A 89 -2.30 0.01 -9.83
CA TRP A 89 -3.39 0.81 -10.34
C TRP A 89 -4.67 0.31 -9.69
N TRP A 90 -5.65 1.18 -9.57
CA TRP A 90 -6.92 0.83 -8.98
C TRP A 90 -8.03 1.71 -9.55
N GLU A 91 -9.22 1.15 -9.58
CA GLU A 91 -10.44 1.83 -9.94
C GLU A 91 -11.54 1.46 -8.96
N LYS A 92 -12.56 2.31 -8.87
CA LYS A 92 -13.75 1.95 -8.11
C LYS A 92 -14.61 1.04 -8.99
N ILE A 93 -14.95 -0.13 -8.48
CA ILE A 93 -15.93 -1.00 -9.13
C ILE A 93 -17.34 -0.41 -9.00
N ILE A 94 -17.62 0.28 -7.88
CA ILE A 94 -18.87 1.00 -7.64
C ILE A 94 -18.57 2.51 -7.72
N PRO A 95 -19.04 3.23 -8.76
CA PRO A 95 -18.65 4.63 -9.01
C PRO A 95 -18.88 5.58 -7.82
N ASP A 96 -20.04 5.44 -7.17
CA ASP A 96 -20.48 6.31 -6.08
C ASP A 96 -20.05 5.83 -4.69
N GLU A 97 -19.30 4.74 -4.60
CA GLU A 97 -18.82 4.22 -3.33
C GLU A 97 -17.79 5.20 -2.71
N LYS A 98 -18.03 5.54 -1.44
CA LYS A 98 -17.12 6.39 -0.67
C LYS A 98 -15.92 5.55 -0.22
N ILE A 99 -14.72 6.03 -0.52
CA ILE A 99 -13.50 5.43 0.01
C ILE A 99 -13.37 5.84 1.47
N VAL A 100 -13.64 4.90 2.38
CA VAL A 100 -13.45 5.11 3.82
C VAL A 100 -12.04 4.65 4.17
N VAL A 101 -11.12 5.60 4.28
CA VAL A 101 -9.82 5.37 4.90
C VAL A 101 -10.02 5.48 6.40
N ASN A 102 -9.64 4.46 7.18
CA ASN A 102 -9.68 4.51 8.64
C ASN A 102 -8.26 4.77 9.17
N PRO A 103 -7.87 6.03 9.40
CA PRO A 103 -6.52 6.34 9.84
C PRO A 103 -6.48 6.28 11.37
N ILE A 104 -5.45 5.63 11.88
CA ILE A 104 -4.81 5.92 13.18
C ILE A 104 -4.82 7.45 13.45
N PRO A 105 -4.93 7.91 14.71
CA PRO A 105 -5.58 9.16 15.10
C PRO A 105 -5.23 10.39 14.27
N ILE A 106 -6.27 11.07 13.82
CA ILE A 106 -6.24 12.28 13.01
C ILE A 106 -6.08 13.48 13.97
N PRO A 107 -5.17 14.43 13.69
CA PRO A 107 -5.10 15.68 14.45
C PRO A 107 -6.44 16.42 14.45
N ALA A 108 -6.83 17.02 15.57
CA ALA A 108 -8.12 17.70 15.75
C ALA A 108 -8.39 18.87 14.77
N LYS A 109 -7.38 19.31 14.00
CA LYS A 109 -7.48 20.35 12.97
C LYS A 109 -7.44 19.79 11.52
N GLY A 110 -7.60 18.48 11.34
CA GLY A 110 -7.51 17.80 10.04
C GLY A 110 -6.09 17.38 9.63
N LEU A 111 -5.86 17.16 8.34
CA LEU A 111 -4.53 16.98 7.71
C LEU A 111 -4.01 18.36 7.26
N PRO A 112 -3.25 19.12 8.07
CA PRO A 112 -2.67 20.41 7.66
C PRO A 112 -1.46 20.20 6.75
N VAL A 113 -1.60 19.41 5.69
CA VAL A 113 -0.49 19.10 4.79
C VAL A 113 -0.49 20.10 3.64
N ARG A 114 0.47 21.02 3.66
CA ARG A 114 0.80 21.84 2.49
C ARG A 114 1.82 21.07 1.66
N LEU A 115 1.42 20.62 0.49
CA LEU A 115 2.33 19.97 -0.45
C LEU A 115 3.04 21.04 -1.29
N PHE A 116 4.35 20.91 -1.42
CA PHE A 116 5.13 21.66 -2.39
C PHE A 116 5.45 20.73 -3.57
N PRO A 117 5.44 21.23 -4.81
CA PRO A 117 5.92 20.45 -5.95
C PRO A 117 7.35 19.97 -5.70
N HIS A 118 7.66 18.74 -6.09
CA HIS A 118 9.04 18.28 -6.12
C HIS A 118 9.79 19.08 -7.19
N THR A 119 10.60 20.06 -6.79
CA THR A 119 11.59 20.67 -7.69
C THR A 119 12.68 19.64 -7.94
N ALA A 120 12.68 19.04 -9.13
CA ALA A 120 13.82 18.27 -9.58
C ALA A 120 15.04 19.20 -9.65
N ALA A 121 16.13 18.80 -8.99
CA ALA A 121 17.46 19.38 -9.17
C ALA A 121 18.17 18.65 -10.32
#